data_AF-A0A7U8G930-F1
#
_entry.id   AF-A0A7U8G930-F1
#
_cell.length_a   1.000
_cell.length_b   1.000
_cell.length_c   1.000
_cell.angle_alpha   90.00
_cell.angle_beta   90.00
_cell.angle_gamma   90.00
#
_symmetry.space_group_name_H-M   'P 1'
#
loop_
_entity.id
_entity.type
_entity.pdbx_description
1 polymer ?
#
loop_
_entity_poly.entity_id
_entity_poly.type
_entity_poly.pdbx_seq_one_letter_code
_entity_poly.pdbx_strand_id
1 'polypeptide(L)' 'MTKEKFKSLMQEAGIKSKKELAEFLGLPYGSVNNWGSSKNYPVWLKNVFAFIIKAKKYDEALK' A
#
# COMPACT_ATOMS: atom_id res chain seq x y z
N MET A 1 1.60 3.57 -11.79
CA MET A 1 1.86 2.31 -11.07
C MET A 1 1.08 1.19 -11.76
N THR A 2 1.70 0.02 -11.97
CA THR A 2 1.02 -1.15 -12.56
C THR A 2 0.42 -2.04 -11.45
N LYS A 3 -0.44 -2.99 -11.83
CA LYS A 3 -1.05 -3.94 -10.89
C LYS A 3 0.01 -4.84 -10.23
N GLU A 4 0.99 -5.27 -11.01
CA GLU A 4 2.11 -6.10 -10.57
C GLU A 4 2.96 -5.33 -9.56
N LYS A 5 3.25 -4.05 -9.85
CA LYS A 5 4.02 -3.21 -8.92
C LYS A 5 3.25 -2.93 -7.64
N PHE A 6 1.94 -2.70 -7.72
CA PHE A 6 1.10 -2.54 -6.53
C PHE A 6 1.10 -3.80 -5.65
N LYS A 7 0.95 -4.99 -6.25
CA LYS A 7 1.00 -6.27 -5.51
C LYS A 7 2.35 -6.49 -4.83
N SER A 8 3.45 -6.20 -5.53
CA SER A 8 4.81 -6.28 -4.97
C SER A 8 4.98 -5.33 -3.77
N LEU A 9 4.51 -4.10 -3.86
CA LEU A 9 4.62 -3.12 -2.77
C LEU A 9 3.77 -3.51 -1.55
N MET A 10 2.57 -4.06 -1.76
CA MET A 10 1.75 -4.61 -0.67
C MET A 10 2.48 -5.70 0.11
N GLN A 11 3.12 -6.64 -0.60
CA GLN A 11 3.89 -7.72 0.01
C GLN A 11 5.11 -7.19 0.78
N GLU A 12 5.88 -6.28 0.18
CA GLU A 12 7.07 -5.68 0.83
C GLU A 12 6.69 -4.89 2.09
N ALA A 13 5.60 -4.13 2.01
CA ALA A 13 5.04 -3.37 3.13
C ALA A 13 4.35 -4.25 4.19
N GLY A 14 4.18 -5.55 3.95
CA GLY A 14 3.51 -6.47 4.87
C GLY A 14 1.99 -6.33 4.95
N ILE A 15 1.37 -5.63 3.99
CA ILE A 15 -0.08 -5.42 3.93
C ILE A 15 -0.73 -6.62 3.23
N LYS A 16 -1.65 -7.29 3.91
CA LYS A 16 -2.24 -8.57 3.50
C LYS A 16 -3.44 -8.40 2.58
N SER A 17 -4.13 -7.27 2.63
CA SER A 17 -5.33 -7.04 1.81
C SER A 17 -5.58 -5.58 1.45
N LYS A 18 -6.35 -5.34 0.38
CA LYS A 18 -6.82 -3.99 0.02
C LYS A 18 -7.72 -3.37 1.11
N LYS A 19 -8.37 -4.20 1.94
CA LYS A 19 -9.18 -3.74 3.08
C LYS A 19 -8.28 -3.16 4.18
N GLU A 20 -7.23 -3.89 4.53
CA GLU A 20 -6.21 -3.43 5.48
C GLU A 20 -5.52 -2.15 4.99
N LEU A 21 -5.19 -2.06 3.69
CA LEU A 21 -4.66 -0.82 3.12
C LEU A 21 -5.66 0.34 3.25
N ALA A 22 -6.96 0.09 3.05
CA ALA A 22 -7.99 1.11 3.18
C ALA A 22 -8.11 1.61 4.63
N GLU A 23 -8.09 0.69 5.60
CA GLU A 23 -8.07 1.01 7.03
C GLU A 23 -6.83 1.82 7.41
N PHE A 24 -5.64 1.40 6.96
CA PHE A 24 -4.38 2.11 7.20
C PHE A 24 -4.40 3.54 6.65
N LEU A 25 -5.01 3.75 5.48
CA LEU A 25 -5.07 5.05 4.81
C LEU A 25 -6.24 5.93 5.28
N GLY A 26 -7.16 5.39 6.10
CA GLY A 26 -8.41 6.09 6.45
C GLY A 26 -9.32 6.34 5.24
N LEU A 27 -9.31 5.43 4.25
CA LEU A 27 -10.10 5.55 3.02
C LEU A 27 -11.23 4.50 2.98
N PRO A 28 -12.34 4.78 2.26
CA PRO A 28 -13.35 3.77 1.99
C PRO A 28 -12.77 2.58 1.22
N TYR A 29 -13.11 1.36 1.63
CA TYR A 29 -12.64 0.14 0.95
C TYR A 29 -12.96 0.14 -0.55
N GLY A 30 -14.15 0.60 -0.94
CA GLY A 30 -14.55 0.70 -2.35
C GLY A 30 -13.59 1.56 -3.19
N SER A 31 -13.04 2.64 -2.62
CA SER A 31 -12.07 3.49 -3.31
C SER A 31 -10.77 2.75 -3.60
N VAL A 32 -10.21 2.06 -2.59
CA VAL A 32 -8.97 1.27 -2.73
C VAL A 32 -9.20 0.06 -3.63
N ASN A 33 -10.36 -0.58 -3.54
CA ASN A 33 -10.70 -1.75 -4.34
C ASN A 33 -10.70 -1.45 -5.84
N ASN A 34 -11.18 -0.27 -6.22
CA ASN A 34 -11.30 0.18 -7.61
C ASN A 34 -9.96 0.61 -8.24
N TRP A 35 -8.88 0.77 -7.47
CA TRP A 35 -7.57 1.09 -8.02
C TRP A 35 -6.99 -0.04 -8.87
N GLY A 36 -6.47 0.32 -10.03
CA GLY A 36 -5.93 -0.59 -11.04
C GLY A 36 -7.00 -1.34 -11.83
N SER A 37 -8.27 -0.97 -11.67
CA SER A 37 -9.40 -1.48 -12.46
C SER A 37 -10.12 -0.29 -13.12
N SER A 38 -11.08 0.33 -12.43
CA SER A 38 -11.85 1.47 -12.94
C SER A 38 -11.21 2.82 -12.62
N LYS A 39 -10.24 2.86 -11.71
CA LYS A 39 -9.48 4.06 -11.34
C LYS A 39 -7.99 3.81 -11.42
N ASN A 40 -7.25 4.82 -11.87
CA ASN A 40 -5.80 4.84 -11.77
C ASN A 40 -5.38 4.83 -10.30
N TYR A 41 -4.21 4.28 -10.03
CA TYR A 41 -3.61 4.37 -8.72
C TYR A 41 -3.22 5.82 -8.39
N PRO A 42 -3.44 6.29 -7.15
CA PRO A 42 -3.03 7.62 -6.74
C PRO A 42 -1.52 7.84 -6.89
N VAL A 43 -1.12 9.03 -7.32
CA VAL A 43 0.30 9.38 -7.53
C VAL A 43 1.13 9.30 -6.25
N TRP A 44 0.52 9.63 -5.10
CA TRP A 44 1.16 9.62 -3.78
C TRP A 44 1.32 8.22 -3.19
N LEU A 45 0.60 7.22 -3.71
CA LEU A 45 0.55 5.88 -3.12
C LEU A 45 1.92 5.19 -3.09
N LYS A 46 2.78 5.49 -4.08
CA LYS A 46 4.17 5.02 -4.10
C LYS A 46 4.98 5.52 -2.89
N ASN A 47 4.81 6.79 -2.51
CA ASN A 47 5.53 7.37 -1.38
C ASN A 47 5.05 6.78 -0.06
N VAL A 48 3.74 6.51 0.07
CA VAL A 48 3.19 5.85 1.26
C VAL A 48 3.79 4.47 1.44
N PHE A 49 3.84 3.64 0.40
CA PHE A 49 4.51 2.34 0.49
C PHE A 49 5.97 2.47 0.89
N ALA A 50 6.71 3.43 0.33
CA ALA A 50 8.09 3.67 0.70
C ALA A 50 8.26 4.01 2.19
N PHE A 51 7.34 4.80 2.76
CA PHE A 51 7.35 5.11 4.20
C PHE A 51 7.04 3.90 5.07
N ILE A 52 6.04 3.09 4.71
CA ILE A 52 5.69 1.87 5.46
C ILE A 52 6.86 0.90 5.47
N ILE A 53 7.46 0.65 4.31
CA ILE A 53 8.62 -0.25 4.17
C ILE A 53 9.81 0.27 4.98
N LYS A 54 10.07 1.58 4.94
CA LYS A 54 11.15 2.20 5.71
C LYS A 54 10.91 2.09 7.22
N ALA A 55 9.69 2.36 7.69
CA ALA A 55 9.33 2.23 9.09
C ALA A 55 9.50 0.79 9.58
N LYS A 56 9.00 -0.19 8.81
CA LYS A 56 9.19 -1.61 9.11
C LYS A 56 10.66 -2.01 9.24
N LYS A 57 11.51 -1.58 8.31
CA LYS A 57 12.97 -1.84 8.38
C LYS A 57 13.62 -1.21 9.60
N TYR A 58 13.16 -0.03 10.01
CA TYR A 58 13.64 0.64 11.21
C TYR A 58 13.25 -0.13 12.48
N ASP A 59 11.99 -0.57 12.57
CA ASP A 59 11.50 -1.40 13.67
C ASP A 59 12.21 -2.76 13.75
N GLU A 60 12.57 -3.35 12.60
CA GLU A 60 13.35 -4.59 12.52
C GLU A 60 14.81 -4.39 12.96
N ALA A 61 15.41 -3.24 12.67
CA ALA A 61 16.80 -2.94 13.07
C ALA A 61 16.95 -2.58 14.55
N LEU A 62 15.87 -2.18 15.22
CA LEU A 62 15.84 -1.90 16.66
C LEU A 62 15.55 -3.13 17.52
N LYS A 63 15.28 -4.28 16.92
CA LYS A 63 15.11 -5.57 17.59
C LYS A 63 16.44 -6.32 17.69
#